data_AF-A0A5N8W1Y1-F1
#
_entry.id   AF-A0A5N8W1Y1-F1
#
_cell.length_a   1.000
_cell.length_b   1.000
_cell.length_c   1.000
_cell.angle_alpha   90.00
_cell.angle_beta   90.00
_cell.angle_gamma   90.00
#
_symmetry.space_group_name_H-M   'P 1'
#
loop_
_entity.id
_entity.type
_entity.pdbx_description
1 polymer ?
#
loop_
_entity_poly.entity_id
_entity_poly.type
_entity_poly.pdbx_seq_one_letter_code
_entity_poly.pdbx_strand_id
1 'polypeptide(L)'
;MTDVNKPPVVSRREWLAAIDTLRAREKAHTREGDAIAAARRRLPMTEVDPSAPLIGGTGHVPLIDVFEGRTQLFVSYHMWHDGHTAAEQCEGCTFFTGQVRELSYLHQRDVTFAVFCQGPYEESDRYRRFMGWDMPWYSVPAESHERLVADRHFGMKACYLRDGDHVYETYWTTGRGVEPMAPSYGILDMTVHGRQETWENSPSGWPQPYEALGQQFRKDGRPTAQWARIAAGHDDDLHSGQPRTGRSGCCS
;
A
#
# COMPACT_ATOMS: atom_id res chain seq x y z
N MET A 1 10.65 2.65 -37.44
CA MET A 1 9.49 2.29 -36.59
C MET A 1 9.56 0.80 -36.37
N THR A 2 9.89 0.35 -35.16
CA THR A 2 9.72 -1.05 -34.78
C THR A 2 8.23 -1.37 -34.84
N ASP A 3 7.88 -2.45 -35.53
CA ASP A 3 6.48 -2.91 -35.58
C ASP A 3 6.06 -3.27 -34.15
N VAL A 4 5.10 -2.53 -33.60
CA VAL A 4 4.61 -2.79 -32.25
C VAL A 4 3.79 -4.07 -32.36
N ASN A 5 4.21 -5.12 -31.64
CA ASN A 5 3.41 -6.34 -31.51
C ASN A 5 1.97 -5.96 -31.14
N LYS A 6 0.97 -6.60 -31.74
CA LYS A 6 -0.44 -6.23 -31.51
C LYS A 6 -1.37 -7.41 -31.76
N PRO A 7 -2.57 -7.43 -31.14
CA PRO A 7 -3.58 -8.42 -31.46
C PRO A 7 -4.01 -8.33 -32.93
N PRO A 8 -4.56 -9.41 -33.50
CA PRO A 8 -5.11 -9.38 -34.85
C PRO A 8 -6.25 -8.35 -34.97
N VAL A 9 -6.29 -7.65 -36.10
CA VAL A 9 -7.38 -6.72 -36.43
C VAL A 9 -8.51 -7.50 -37.10
N VAL A 10 -9.67 -7.55 -36.45
CA VAL A 10 -10.84 -8.32 -36.90
C VAL A 10 -12.07 -7.42 -37.03
N SER A 11 -13.16 -7.96 -37.59
CA SER A 11 -14.43 -7.23 -37.66
C SER A 11 -14.99 -6.92 -36.27
N ARG A 12 -15.77 -5.84 -36.14
CA ARG A 12 -16.47 -5.49 -34.89
C ARG A 12 -17.32 -6.62 -34.32
N ARG A 13 -17.99 -7.38 -35.21
CA ARG A 13 -18.83 -8.52 -34.84
C ARG A 13 -18.01 -9.65 -34.21
N GLU A 14 -16.88 -9.99 -34.81
CA GLU A 14 -15.97 -11.02 -34.30
C GLU A 14 -15.34 -10.59 -32.96
N TRP A 15 -14.90 -9.34 -32.86
CA TRP A 15 -14.38 -8.77 -31.62
C TRP A 15 -15.41 -8.78 -30.48
N LEU A 16 -16.68 -8.41 -30.76
CA LEU A 16 -17.76 -8.47 -29.77
C LEU A 16 -18.00 -9.90 -29.27
N ALA A 17 -18.03 -10.89 -30.18
CA ALA A 17 -18.21 -12.29 -29.81
C ALA A 17 -17.06 -12.82 -28.91
N ALA A 18 -15.82 -12.40 -29.19
CA ALA A 18 -14.67 -12.74 -28.34
C ALA A 18 -14.77 -12.08 -26.95
N ILE A 19 -15.16 -10.80 -26.90
CA ILE A 19 -15.37 -10.08 -25.64
C ILE A 19 -16.48 -10.69 -24.79
N ASP A 20 -17.60 -11.09 -25.40
CA ASP A 20 -18.71 -11.71 -24.65
C ASP A 20 -18.27 -13.03 -23.99
N THR A 21 -17.41 -13.78 -24.68
CA THR A 21 -16.78 -14.99 -24.12
C THR A 21 -15.89 -14.67 -22.92
N LEU A 22 -15.03 -13.65 -23.02
CA LEU A 22 -14.16 -13.22 -21.93
C LEU A 22 -14.97 -12.70 -20.73
N ARG A 23 -15.98 -11.87 -20.97
CA ARG A 23 -16.83 -11.27 -19.92
C ARG A 23 -17.57 -12.30 -19.08
N ALA A 24 -17.87 -13.47 -19.61
CA ALA A 24 -18.43 -14.56 -18.82
C ALA A 24 -17.45 -15.00 -17.71
N ARG A 25 -16.16 -15.08 -18.02
CA ARG A 25 -15.10 -15.39 -17.04
C ARG A 25 -14.88 -14.24 -16.07
N GLU A 26 -14.86 -13.01 -16.54
CA GLU A 26 -14.73 -11.82 -15.68
C GLU A 26 -15.87 -11.75 -14.65
N LYS A 27 -17.13 -11.96 -15.08
CA LYS A 27 -18.28 -12.02 -14.17
C LYS A 27 -18.18 -13.16 -13.17
N ALA A 28 -17.66 -14.32 -13.57
CA ALA A 28 -17.43 -15.43 -12.64
C ALA A 28 -16.37 -15.07 -11.60
N HIS A 29 -15.28 -14.41 -12.00
CA HIS A 29 -14.26 -13.92 -11.09
C HIS A 29 -14.80 -12.86 -10.11
N THR A 30 -15.62 -11.92 -10.58
CA THR A 30 -16.29 -10.94 -9.70
C THR A 30 -17.13 -11.62 -8.62
N ARG A 31 -17.94 -12.62 -9.01
CA ARG A 31 -18.77 -13.38 -8.05
C ARG A 31 -17.93 -14.16 -7.03
N GLU A 32 -16.79 -14.70 -7.45
CA GLU A 32 -15.85 -15.32 -6.52
C GLU A 32 -15.26 -14.30 -5.55
N GLY A 33 -14.90 -13.10 -6.04
CA GLY A 33 -14.50 -11.98 -5.20
C GLY A 33 -15.57 -11.61 -4.15
N ASP A 34 -16.84 -11.59 -4.55
CA ASP A 34 -17.97 -11.36 -3.64
C ASP A 34 -18.08 -12.46 -2.58
N ALA A 35 -17.90 -13.73 -2.98
CA ALA A 35 -17.91 -14.87 -2.08
C ALA A 35 -16.76 -14.82 -1.06
N ILE A 36 -15.55 -14.48 -1.51
CA ILE A 36 -14.37 -14.28 -0.65
C ILE A 36 -14.61 -13.12 0.32
N ALA A 37 -15.15 -11.99 -0.14
CA ALA A 37 -15.49 -10.87 0.72
C ALA A 37 -16.53 -11.28 1.78
N ALA A 38 -17.51 -12.09 1.42
CA ALA A 38 -18.48 -12.63 2.37
C ALA A 38 -17.85 -13.62 3.36
N ALA A 39 -16.87 -14.42 2.93
CA ALA A 39 -16.09 -15.29 3.83
C ALA A 39 -15.26 -14.49 4.84
N ARG A 40 -14.62 -13.38 4.44
CA ARG A 40 -13.89 -12.49 5.35
C ARG A 40 -14.78 -11.95 6.47
N ARG A 41 -16.03 -11.57 6.17
CA ARG A 41 -17.02 -11.12 7.17
C ARG A 41 -17.47 -12.22 8.14
N ARG A 42 -17.12 -13.48 7.89
CA ARG A 42 -17.45 -14.65 8.73
C ARG A 42 -16.23 -15.21 9.48
N LEU A 43 -15.05 -14.60 9.33
CA LEU A 43 -13.87 -15.00 10.10
C LEU A 43 -14.09 -14.71 11.60
N PRO A 44 -13.51 -15.53 12.50
CA PRO A 44 -13.39 -15.13 13.90
C PRO A 44 -12.46 -13.91 14.00
N MET A 45 -12.59 -13.18 15.11
CA MET A 45 -11.74 -12.02 15.43
C MET A 45 -10.95 -12.29 16.71
N THR A 46 -9.79 -11.65 16.87
CA THR A 46 -8.95 -11.76 18.07
C THR A 46 -8.82 -10.40 18.74
N GLU A 47 -8.83 -10.36 20.07
CA GLU A 47 -8.69 -9.12 20.83
C GLU A 47 -7.28 -8.54 20.67
N VAL A 48 -7.21 -7.22 20.59
CA VAL A 48 -5.97 -6.44 20.54
C VAL A 48 -6.08 -5.37 21.63
N ASP A 49 -5.00 -5.18 22.38
CA ASP A 49 -4.94 -4.19 23.46
C ASP A 49 -5.29 -2.78 22.93
N PRO A 50 -6.44 -2.20 23.33
CA PRO A 50 -6.88 -0.89 22.86
C PRO A 50 -5.95 0.24 23.30
N SER A 51 -5.13 0.01 24.32
CA SER A 51 -4.17 0.96 24.85
C SER A 51 -2.80 0.89 24.19
N ALA A 52 -2.59 -0.02 23.22
CA ALA A 52 -1.32 -0.19 22.53
C ALA A 52 -0.83 1.17 21.98
N PRO A 53 0.33 1.67 22.44
CA PRO A 53 0.77 3.03 22.13
C PRO A 53 1.28 3.15 20.69
N LEU A 54 0.89 4.23 20.03
CA LEU A 54 1.40 4.69 18.75
C LEU A 54 1.94 6.10 18.92
N ILE A 55 2.80 6.56 18.01
CA ILE A 55 3.32 7.94 18.05
C ILE A 55 2.78 8.69 16.83
N GLY A 56 2.00 9.74 17.08
CA GLY A 56 1.49 10.68 16.09
C GLY A 56 2.05 12.10 16.30
N GLY A 57 1.48 13.07 15.57
CA GLY A 57 1.96 14.46 15.58
C GLY A 57 1.83 15.19 16.92
N THR A 58 0.99 14.66 17.81
CA THR A 58 0.76 15.19 19.15
C THR A 58 1.39 14.32 20.24
N GLY A 59 2.25 13.37 19.88
CA GLY A 59 2.89 12.44 20.80
C GLY A 59 2.19 11.08 20.83
N HIS A 60 2.10 10.46 22.01
CA HIS A 60 1.51 9.14 22.16
C HIS A 60 -0.01 9.16 21.92
N VAL A 61 -0.49 8.19 21.15
CA VAL A 61 -1.91 7.98 20.83
C VAL A 61 -2.21 6.49 21.05
N PRO A 62 -3.20 6.12 21.88
CA PRO A 62 -3.59 4.73 22.03
C PRO A 62 -4.32 4.24 20.77
N LEU A 63 -4.20 2.95 20.45
CA LEU A 63 -4.84 2.34 19.27
C LEU A 63 -6.33 2.69 19.14
N ILE A 64 -7.07 2.70 20.24
CA ILE A 64 -8.51 3.00 20.23
C ILE A 64 -8.84 4.40 19.69
N ASP A 65 -7.95 5.37 19.87
CA ASP A 65 -8.15 6.75 19.40
C ASP A 65 -7.86 6.91 17.90
N VAL A 66 -7.09 6.00 17.30
CA VAL A 66 -6.82 5.96 15.85
C VAL A 66 -8.10 5.73 15.04
N PHE A 67 -9.13 5.15 15.65
CA PHE A 67 -10.42 4.99 15.00
C PHE A 67 -11.11 6.34 14.71
N GLU A 68 -10.69 7.45 15.31
CA GLU A 68 -11.29 8.79 15.13
C GLU A 68 -12.81 8.79 15.39
N GLY A 69 -13.26 7.99 16.36
CA GLY A 69 -14.68 7.83 16.71
C GLY A 69 -15.48 6.89 15.81
N ARG A 70 -14.88 6.28 14.79
CA ARG A 70 -15.51 5.26 13.93
C ARG A 70 -15.43 3.86 14.53
N THR A 71 -16.22 2.92 14.02
CA THR A 71 -16.18 1.53 14.50
C THR A 71 -15.19 0.64 13.75
N GLN A 72 -14.75 1.02 12.55
CA GLN A 72 -13.84 0.21 11.75
C GLN A 72 -12.55 0.96 11.43
N LEU A 73 -11.44 0.22 11.37
CA LEU A 73 -10.13 0.75 11.04
C LEU A 73 -9.45 -0.16 10.02
N PHE A 74 -9.00 0.40 8.91
CA PHE A 74 -8.08 -0.23 7.97
C PHE A 74 -6.69 0.35 8.16
N VAL A 75 -5.71 -0.50 8.44
CA VAL A 75 -4.33 -0.10 8.66
C VAL A 75 -3.44 -0.60 7.53
N SER A 76 -2.70 0.32 6.93
CA SER A 76 -1.54 -0.01 6.12
C SER A 76 -0.27 -0.01 6.97
N TYR A 77 0.29 -1.20 7.24
CA TYR A 77 1.60 -1.30 7.89
C TYR A 77 2.69 -0.97 6.87
N HIS A 78 3.38 0.15 7.07
CA HIS A 78 4.39 0.70 6.17
C HIS A 78 5.78 0.28 6.63
N MET A 79 6.47 -0.50 5.79
CA MET A 79 7.85 -0.90 6.02
C MET A 79 8.78 0.30 5.84
N TRP A 80 9.77 0.40 6.72
CA TRP A 80 10.70 1.52 6.75
C TRP A 80 12.15 1.04 6.76
N HIS A 81 13.04 1.84 6.21
CA HIS A 81 14.48 1.58 6.17
C HIS A 81 15.21 2.73 6.90
N ASP A 82 15.59 2.50 8.16
CA ASP A 82 16.21 3.52 9.00
C ASP A 82 17.53 4.04 8.39
N GLY A 83 17.69 5.37 8.35
CA GLY A 83 18.88 6.03 7.81
C GLY A 83 18.99 6.04 6.29
N HIS A 84 17.99 5.52 5.57
CA HIS A 84 17.93 5.57 4.11
C HIS A 84 17.23 6.84 3.61
N THR A 85 17.64 7.31 2.44
CA THR A 85 17.01 8.46 1.77
C THR A 85 15.57 8.16 1.35
N ALA A 86 14.78 9.18 1.03
CA ALA A 86 13.41 9.00 0.52
C ALA A 86 13.35 8.09 -0.72
N ALA A 87 14.35 8.13 -1.61
CA ALA A 87 14.41 7.30 -2.81
C ALA A 87 14.74 5.82 -2.53
N GLU A 88 15.18 5.50 -1.32
CA GLU A 88 15.57 4.16 -0.87
C GLU A 88 14.56 3.56 0.12
N GLN A 89 13.51 4.30 0.49
CA GLN A 89 12.42 3.79 1.32
C GLN A 89 11.57 2.74 0.55
N CYS A 90 10.82 1.92 1.28
CA CYS A 90 10.11 0.77 0.72
C CYS A 90 9.22 1.14 -0.48
N GLU A 91 9.60 0.69 -1.68
CA GLU A 91 8.99 1.10 -2.94
C GLU A 91 7.55 0.58 -3.07
N GLY A 92 7.31 -0.67 -2.64
CA GLY A 92 5.98 -1.27 -2.64
C GLY A 92 5.02 -0.58 -1.66
N CYS A 93 5.48 -0.29 -0.44
CA CYS A 93 4.66 0.48 0.52
C CYS A 93 4.36 1.88 -0.02
N THR A 94 5.34 2.52 -0.65
CA THR A 94 5.17 3.83 -1.30
C THR A 94 4.14 3.78 -2.42
N PHE A 95 4.21 2.76 -3.28
CA PHE A 95 3.26 2.56 -4.36
C PHE A 95 1.83 2.35 -3.82
N PHE A 96 1.61 1.35 -2.95
CA PHE A 96 0.25 1.00 -2.51
C PHE A 96 -0.39 2.08 -1.62
N THR A 97 0.36 2.65 -0.68
CA THR A 97 -0.16 3.75 0.15
C THR A 97 -0.47 4.99 -0.71
N GLY A 98 0.38 5.28 -1.70
CA GLY A 98 0.22 6.44 -2.58
C GLY A 98 -1.02 6.42 -3.46
N GLN A 99 -1.66 5.27 -3.63
CA GLN A 99 -2.86 5.09 -4.43
C GLN A 99 -4.15 5.46 -3.68
N VAL A 100 -4.13 5.46 -2.34
CA VAL A 100 -5.31 5.78 -1.52
C VAL A 100 -5.37 7.29 -1.32
N ARG A 101 -6.13 7.98 -2.18
CA ARG A 101 -6.25 9.45 -2.17
C ARG A 101 -7.62 9.98 -1.75
N GLU A 102 -8.67 9.17 -1.89
CA GLU A 102 -10.05 9.56 -1.60
C GLU A 102 -10.59 8.69 -0.45
N LEU A 103 -10.90 9.32 0.68
CA LEU A 103 -11.31 8.62 1.91
C LEU A 103 -12.81 8.77 2.23
N SER A 104 -13.53 9.67 1.54
CA SER A 104 -14.94 9.98 1.87
C SER A 104 -15.85 8.75 1.82
N TYR A 105 -15.63 7.83 0.87
CA TYR A 105 -16.39 6.58 0.79
C TYR A 105 -16.11 5.62 1.94
N LEU A 106 -14.88 5.61 2.47
CA LEU A 106 -14.53 4.83 3.66
C LEU A 106 -15.18 5.45 4.89
N HIS A 107 -15.03 6.77 5.06
CA HIS A 107 -15.62 7.51 6.17
C HIS A 107 -17.16 7.39 6.21
N GLN A 108 -17.81 7.41 5.04
CA GLN A 108 -19.26 7.21 4.89
C GLN A 108 -19.72 5.81 5.31
N ARG A 109 -18.81 4.84 5.35
CA ARG A 109 -19.04 3.46 5.81
C ARG A 109 -18.41 3.18 7.16
N ASP A 110 -18.13 4.23 7.91
CA ASP A 110 -17.62 4.16 9.27
C ASP A 110 -16.26 3.45 9.39
N VAL A 111 -15.40 3.66 8.38
CA VAL A 111 -14.03 3.13 8.31
C VAL A 111 -13.04 4.29 8.34
N THR A 112 -12.10 4.27 9.27
CA THR A 112 -10.89 5.10 9.23
C THR A 112 -9.78 4.37 8.47
N PHE A 113 -9.05 5.08 7.62
CA PHE A 113 -7.82 4.57 7.00
C PHE A 113 -6.62 5.19 7.71
N ALA A 114 -5.68 4.38 8.20
CA ALA A 114 -4.46 4.86 8.83
C ALA A 114 -3.23 4.14 8.31
N VAL A 115 -2.07 4.78 8.45
CA VAL A 115 -0.76 4.18 8.15
C VAL A 115 0.02 4.01 9.44
N PHE A 116 0.48 2.78 9.68
CA PHE A 116 1.35 2.42 10.80
C PHE A 116 2.75 2.16 10.25
N CYS A 117 3.62 3.14 10.41
CA CYS A 117 5.00 3.10 9.94
C CYS A 117 5.92 2.42 10.96
N GLN A 118 6.84 1.60 10.47
CA GLN A 118 7.90 0.98 11.27
C GLN A 118 8.91 2.00 11.79
N GLY A 119 9.16 3.06 11.03
CA GLY A 119 10.22 4.03 11.29
C GLY A 119 9.83 5.13 12.27
N PRO A 120 10.82 5.91 12.74
CA PRO A 120 10.59 7.04 13.64
C PRO A 120 9.55 8.03 13.10
N TYR A 121 8.72 8.58 14.00
CA TYR A 121 7.65 9.48 13.60
C TYR A 121 8.16 10.73 12.87
N GLU A 122 9.20 11.40 13.40
CA GLU A 122 9.70 12.66 12.81
C GLU A 122 10.19 12.48 11.37
N GLU A 123 10.94 11.42 11.10
CA GLU A 123 11.48 11.13 9.75
C GLU A 123 10.38 10.63 8.81
N SER A 124 9.52 9.72 9.29
CA SER A 124 8.46 9.16 8.44
C SER A 124 7.33 10.15 8.17
N ASP A 125 7.06 11.10 9.05
CA ASP A 125 6.13 12.21 8.79
C ASP A 125 6.70 13.17 7.73
N ARG A 126 8.01 13.42 7.69
CA ARG A 126 8.64 14.16 6.58
C ARG A 126 8.41 13.44 5.26
N TYR A 127 8.54 12.12 5.24
CA TYR A 127 8.25 11.32 4.05
C TYR A 127 6.78 11.42 3.63
N ARG A 128 5.84 11.33 4.59
CA ARG A 128 4.41 11.56 4.34
C ARG A 128 4.15 12.94 3.73
N ARG A 129 4.75 14.00 4.29
CA ARG A 129 4.62 15.38 3.78
C ARG A 129 5.25 15.55 2.40
N PHE A 130 6.43 14.99 2.17
CA PHE A 130 7.08 14.91 0.86
C PHE A 130 6.14 14.27 -0.18
N MET A 131 5.46 13.17 0.19
CA MET A 131 4.51 12.49 -0.68
C MET A 131 3.17 13.22 -0.85
N GLY A 132 2.94 14.31 -0.12
CA GLY A 132 1.69 15.07 -0.12
C GLY A 132 0.51 14.19 0.30
N TRP A 133 0.70 13.44 1.38
CA TRP A 133 -0.25 12.48 1.93
C TRP A 133 -0.95 13.05 3.16
N ASP A 134 -2.28 13.07 3.14
CA ASP A 134 -3.10 13.69 4.19
C ASP A 134 -3.76 12.68 5.13
N MET A 135 -3.60 11.37 4.87
CA MET A 135 -4.17 10.34 5.74
C MET A 135 -3.48 10.30 7.12
N PRO A 136 -4.19 9.84 8.16
CA PRO A 136 -3.60 9.58 9.47
C PRO A 136 -2.35 8.69 9.37
N TRP A 137 -1.28 9.12 10.05
CA TRP A 137 0.04 8.49 10.00
C TRP A 137 0.64 8.42 11.39
N TYR A 138 1.11 7.23 11.75
CA TYR A 138 1.64 6.93 13.08
C TYR A 138 2.89 6.08 12.96
N SER A 139 3.84 6.30 13.85
CA SER A 139 4.96 5.38 14.08
C SER A 139 4.54 4.30 15.07
N VAL A 140 4.95 3.07 14.85
CA VAL A 140 4.75 1.94 15.75
C VAL A 140 5.99 1.76 16.62
N PRO A 141 5.99 2.21 17.89
CA PRO A 141 7.13 2.04 18.78
C PRO A 141 7.39 0.55 19.06
N ALA A 142 8.63 0.19 19.37
CA ALA A 142 9.05 -1.20 19.60
C ALA A 142 8.19 -1.93 20.65
N GLU A 143 7.77 -1.21 21.69
CA GLU A 143 6.89 -1.74 22.74
C GLU A 143 5.52 -2.20 22.25
N SER A 144 5.08 -1.73 21.08
CA SER A 144 3.80 -2.12 20.45
C SER A 144 3.95 -3.22 19.40
N HIS A 145 5.16 -3.67 19.08
CA HIS A 145 5.39 -4.65 18.00
C HIS A 145 4.75 -5.99 18.30
N GLU A 146 4.90 -6.50 19.53
CA GLU A 146 4.29 -7.77 19.94
C GLU A 146 2.76 -7.74 19.80
N ARG A 147 2.13 -6.61 20.16
CA ARG A 147 0.66 -6.44 20.15
C ARG A 147 0.08 -6.23 18.76
N LEU A 148 0.76 -5.43 17.92
CA LEU A 148 0.22 -4.96 16.65
C LEU A 148 0.76 -5.74 15.45
N VAL A 149 2.06 -6.06 15.47
CA VAL A 149 2.72 -6.81 14.40
C VAL A 149 2.57 -8.31 14.64
N ALA A 150 2.67 -8.78 15.89
CA ALA A 150 2.38 -10.15 16.31
C ALA A 150 3.05 -11.22 15.43
N ASP A 151 4.38 -11.28 15.46
CA ASP A 151 5.24 -12.19 14.66
C ASP A 151 5.11 -12.10 13.13
N ARG A 152 4.38 -11.10 12.62
CA ARG A 152 4.29 -10.78 11.19
C ARG A 152 5.35 -9.74 10.82
N HIS A 153 5.12 -9.03 9.72
CA HIS A 153 6.05 -8.04 9.17
C HIS A 153 5.33 -6.80 8.68
N PHE A 154 6.04 -5.67 8.67
CA PHE A 154 5.58 -4.47 8.00
C PHE A 154 5.48 -4.70 6.48
N GLY A 155 4.53 -4.03 5.82
CA GLY A 155 4.12 -4.30 4.44
C GLY A 155 2.73 -4.94 4.34
N MET A 156 2.24 -5.54 5.44
CA MET A 156 0.90 -6.10 5.53
C MET A 156 -0.22 -5.03 5.57
N LYS A 157 -1.46 -5.50 5.47
CA LYS A 157 -2.70 -4.72 5.66
C LYS A 157 -3.57 -5.44 6.67
N ALA A 158 -4.16 -4.71 7.60
CA ALA A 158 -5.03 -5.29 8.62
C ALA A 158 -6.31 -4.47 8.80
N CYS A 159 -7.37 -5.15 9.22
CA CYS A 159 -8.67 -4.57 9.52
C CYS A 159 -9.00 -4.80 10.99
N TYR A 160 -9.47 -3.77 11.66
CA TYR A 160 -9.88 -3.80 13.06
C TYR A 160 -11.33 -3.34 13.21
N LEU A 161 -11.98 -3.86 14.24
CA LEU A 161 -13.30 -3.47 14.71
C LEU A 161 -13.18 -2.97 16.14
N ARG A 162 -13.81 -1.84 16.42
CA ARG A 162 -14.01 -1.32 17.78
C ARG A 162 -15.42 -1.65 18.25
N ASP A 163 -15.53 -2.23 19.43
CA ASP A 163 -16.79 -2.48 20.14
C ASP A 163 -16.69 -1.91 21.55
N GLY A 164 -17.29 -0.73 21.77
CA GLY A 164 -17.11 0.04 22.99
C GLY A 164 -15.64 0.40 23.23
N ASP A 165 -15.10 -0.14 24.32
CA ASP A 165 -13.70 0.04 24.74
C ASP A 165 -12.79 -1.12 24.32
N HIS A 166 -13.32 -2.11 23.58
CA HIS A 166 -12.56 -3.24 23.04
C HIS A 166 -12.18 -3.01 21.58
N VAL A 167 -11.02 -3.55 21.20
CA VAL A 167 -10.55 -3.58 19.81
C VAL A 167 -10.26 -5.01 19.41
N TYR A 168 -10.71 -5.39 18.21
CA TYR A 168 -10.49 -6.70 17.63
C TYR A 168 -9.83 -6.60 16.26
N GLU A 169 -8.82 -7.42 15.99
CA GLU A 169 -8.36 -7.65 14.64
C GLU A 169 -9.28 -8.68 13.96
N THR A 170 -9.78 -8.32 12.77
CA THR A 170 -10.80 -9.12 12.04
C THR A 170 -10.24 -9.77 10.79
N TYR A 171 -9.19 -9.20 10.20
CA TYR A 171 -8.57 -9.70 8.97
C TYR A 171 -7.19 -9.09 8.77
N TRP A 172 -6.27 -9.83 8.16
CA TRP A 172 -5.03 -9.27 7.63
C TRP A 172 -4.59 -9.97 6.34
N THR A 173 -3.74 -9.31 5.56
CA THR A 173 -3.18 -9.86 4.32
C THR A 173 -1.82 -9.23 3.95
N THR A 174 -1.12 -9.84 3.01
CA THR A 174 0.19 -9.41 2.49
C THR A 174 0.37 -9.86 1.03
N GLY A 175 1.47 -9.49 0.40
CA GLY A 175 1.78 -9.86 -0.98
C GLY A 175 0.69 -9.40 -1.94
N ARG A 176 0.26 -10.28 -2.85
CA ARG A 176 -0.80 -9.94 -3.83
C ARG A 176 -2.15 -9.60 -3.22
N GLY A 177 -2.39 -9.93 -1.94
CA GLY A 177 -3.61 -9.55 -1.24
C GLY A 177 -3.79 -8.03 -1.05
N VAL A 178 -2.72 -7.25 -1.20
CA VAL A 178 -2.76 -5.78 -1.08
C VAL A 178 -3.08 -5.06 -2.39
N GLU A 179 -3.07 -5.77 -3.52
CA GLU A 179 -3.35 -5.21 -4.84
C GLU A 179 -4.71 -4.52 -5.00
N PRO A 180 -5.78 -4.86 -4.26
CA PRO A 180 -7.02 -4.09 -4.31
C PRO A 180 -6.86 -2.60 -3.97
N MET A 181 -5.76 -2.20 -3.30
CA MET A 181 -5.44 -0.79 -3.06
C MET A 181 -4.84 -0.07 -4.27
N ALA A 182 -4.45 -0.79 -5.33
CA ALA A 182 -3.80 -0.24 -6.52
C ALA A 182 -4.75 -0.22 -7.73
N PRO A 183 -5.58 0.83 -7.90
CA PRO A 183 -6.43 0.98 -9.08
C PRO A 183 -5.61 1.03 -10.37
N SER A 184 -4.36 1.52 -10.33
CA SER A 184 -3.48 1.52 -11.51
C SER A 184 -3.23 0.12 -12.05
N TYR A 185 -3.09 -0.90 -11.20
CA TYR A 185 -2.94 -2.29 -11.63
C TYR A 185 -4.20 -2.81 -12.33
N GLY A 186 -5.38 -2.57 -11.75
CA GLY A 186 -6.64 -2.93 -12.39
C GLY A 186 -6.85 -2.24 -13.74
N ILE A 187 -6.40 -0.98 -13.88
CA ILE A 187 -6.47 -0.23 -15.15
C ILE A 187 -5.48 -0.82 -16.17
N LEU A 188 -4.23 -1.10 -15.77
CA LEU A 188 -3.20 -1.68 -16.64
C LEU A 188 -3.62 -3.06 -17.16
N ASP A 189 -4.23 -3.89 -16.32
CA ASP A 189 -4.75 -5.23 -16.68
C ASP A 189 -5.82 -5.18 -17.78
N MET A 190 -6.51 -4.03 -17.94
CA MET A 190 -7.48 -3.81 -19.02
C MET A 190 -6.84 -3.28 -20.32
N THR A 191 -5.56 -2.91 -20.29
CA THR A 191 -4.84 -2.44 -21.47
C THR A 191 -4.18 -3.59 -22.22
N VAL A 192 -3.92 -3.38 -23.51
CA VAL A 192 -3.41 -4.43 -24.40
C VAL A 192 -2.04 -5.01 -23.99
N HIS A 193 -1.21 -4.26 -23.26
CA HIS A 193 0.11 -4.71 -22.80
C HIS A 193 0.15 -5.13 -21.33
N GLY A 194 -0.99 -5.12 -20.63
CA GLY A 194 -1.04 -5.44 -19.21
C GLY A 194 -0.15 -4.52 -18.37
N ARG A 195 0.42 -5.08 -17.30
CA ARG A 195 1.37 -4.40 -16.41
C ARG A 195 2.79 -4.35 -16.99
N GLN A 196 3.06 -5.16 -18.01
CA GLN A 196 4.37 -5.35 -18.63
C GLN A 196 5.39 -5.94 -17.65
N GLU A 197 4.94 -6.87 -16.82
CA GLU A 197 5.75 -7.55 -15.80
C GLU A 197 6.07 -8.99 -16.24
N THR A 198 7.28 -9.47 -15.91
CA THR A 198 7.82 -10.75 -16.43
C THR A 198 7.04 -12.00 -16.00
N TRP A 199 6.21 -11.92 -14.95
CA TRP A 199 5.36 -13.02 -14.50
C TRP A 199 4.05 -13.13 -15.28
N GLU A 200 3.63 -12.09 -16.00
CA GLU A 200 2.38 -12.11 -16.76
C GLU A 200 2.46 -13.13 -17.89
N ASN A 201 1.40 -13.91 -18.07
CA ASN A 201 1.27 -14.81 -19.20
C ASN A 201 0.82 -14.03 -20.45
N SER A 202 1.73 -13.24 -20.99
CA SER A 202 1.54 -12.43 -22.18
C SER A 202 1.95 -13.21 -23.44
N PRO A 203 1.23 -13.07 -24.57
CA PRO A 203 1.71 -13.57 -25.86
C PRO A 203 3.17 -13.22 -26.17
N SER A 204 3.82 -14.09 -26.94
CA SER A 204 5.23 -13.93 -27.33
C SER A 204 5.50 -12.57 -27.98
N GLY A 205 6.59 -11.93 -27.56
CA GLY A 205 7.02 -10.62 -28.08
C GLY A 205 6.37 -9.42 -27.40
N TRP A 206 5.42 -9.60 -26.48
CA TRP A 206 4.91 -8.47 -25.70
C TRP A 206 5.97 -7.86 -24.79
N PRO A 207 5.95 -6.53 -24.59
CA PRO A 207 6.94 -5.87 -23.73
C PRO A 207 6.71 -6.29 -22.28
N GLN A 208 7.74 -6.83 -21.65
CA GLN A 208 7.75 -7.16 -20.21
C GLN A 208 9.08 -6.73 -19.58
N PRO A 209 9.44 -5.43 -19.58
CA PRO A 209 10.73 -4.97 -19.10
C PRO A 209 10.85 -4.97 -17.57
N TYR A 210 9.77 -5.24 -16.82
CA TYR A 210 9.75 -5.12 -15.37
C TYR A 210 9.74 -6.48 -14.68
N GLU A 211 10.78 -6.76 -13.90
CA GLU A 211 10.77 -7.88 -12.95
C GLU A 211 9.95 -7.53 -11.70
N ALA A 212 9.14 -8.48 -11.20
CA ALA A 212 8.30 -8.27 -10.01
C ALA A 212 9.07 -8.43 -8.67
N LEU A 213 10.29 -7.90 -8.61
CA LEU A 213 11.19 -7.95 -7.45
C LEU A 213 11.47 -6.56 -6.83
N GLY A 214 10.70 -5.54 -7.22
CA GLY A 214 10.86 -4.14 -6.84
C GLY A 214 10.99 -3.22 -8.07
N GLN A 215 11.59 -3.73 -9.16
CA GLN A 215 11.80 -2.97 -10.40
C GLN A 215 10.50 -2.43 -11.02
N GLN A 216 9.37 -3.11 -10.84
CA GLN A 216 8.07 -2.63 -11.32
C GLN A 216 7.60 -1.33 -10.65
N PHE A 217 8.13 -0.99 -9.47
CA PHE A 217 7.79 0.24 -8.75
C PHE A 217 8.78 1.37 -8.99
N ARG A 218 9.92 1.10 -9.63
CA ARG A 218 11.07 2.00 -9.75
C ARG A 218 11.42 2.24 -11.20
N LYS A 219 11.72 3.50 -11.50
CA LYS A 219 12.36 3.87 -12.77
C LYS A 219 13.16 5.15 -12.57
N ASP A 220 14.25 5.29 -13.32
CA ASP A 220 15.14 6.47 -13.28
C ASP A 220 15.68 6.77 -11.86
N GLY A 221 16.06 5.70 -11.13
CA GLY A 221 16.78 5.83 -9.86
C GLY A 221 15.91 6.04 -8.61
N ARG A 222 14.57 6.02 -8.72
CA ARG A 222 13.66 6.15 -7.57
C ARG A 222 12.28 5.51 -7.80
N PRO A 223 11.48 5.33 -6.75
CA PRO A 223 10.08 4.92 -6.90
C PRO A 223 9.31 5.86 -7.83
N THR A 224 8.64 5.32 -8.84
CA THR A 224 7.86 6.07 -9.84
C THR A 224 6.78 6.94 -9.18
N ALA A 225 6.22 6.48 -8.06
CA ALA A 225 5.23 7.22 -7.27
C ALA A 225 5.74 8.57 -6.73
N GLN A 226 7.06 8.77 -6.67
CA GLN A 226 7.67 10.01 -6.17
C GLN A 226 7.86 11.06 -7.27
N TRP A 227 7.81 10.70 -8.55
CA TRP A 227 8.17 11.59 -9.65
C TRP A 227 7.40 12.91 -9.69
N ALA A 228 6.08 12.85 -9.49
CA ALA A 228 5.24 14.05 -9.48
C ALA A 228 5.61 15.00 -8.32
N ARG A 229 6.11 14.46 -7.20
CA ARG A 229 6.54 15.24 -6.04
C ARG A 229 7.84 15.98 -6.31
N ILE A 230 8.77 15.31 -6.97
CA ILE A 230 10.03 15.90 -7.37
C ILE A 230 9.86 16.95 -8.46
N ALA A 231 9.03 16.67 -9.46
CA ALA A 231 8.70 17.64 -10.50
C ALA A 231 8.05 18.92 -9.93
N ALA A 232 7.30 18.79 -8.84
CA ALA A 232 6.69 19.91 -8.13
C ALA A 232 7.62 20.56 -7.07
N GLY A 233 8.87 20.10 -6.94
CA GLY A 233 9.87 20.70 -6.05
C GLY A 233 9.64 20.42 -4.55
N HIS A 234 8.94 19.34 -4.21
CA HIS A 234 8.81 18.93 -2.81
C HIS A 234 10.16 18.45 -2.26
N ASP A 235 10.48 18.87 -1.02
CA ASP A 235 11.69 18.46 -0.30
C ASP A 235 11.61 16.98 0.10
N ASP A 236 12.62 16.19 -0.28
CA ASP A 236 12.74 14.77 0.03
C ASP A 236 13.87 14.46 1.04
N ASP A 237 14.44 15.48 1.69
CA ASP A 237 15.38 15.32 2.81
C ASP A 237 14.65 14.90 4.09
N LEU A 238 14.85 13.64 4.47
CA LEU A 238 14.25 13.05 5.66
C LEU A 238 15.00 13.39 6.96
N HIS A 239 16.23 13.88 6.87
CA HIS A 239 17.13 14.06 8.02
C HIS A 239 17.47 15.53 8.32
N SER A 240 17.01 16.48 7.52
CA SER A 240 17.26 17.92 7.75
C SER A 240 16.81 18.38 9.14
N GLY A 241 17.74 18.58 10.06
CA GLY A 241 17.47 19.09 11.42
C GLY A 241 17.79 18.14 12.58
N GLN A 242 18.27 16.92 12.33
CA GLN A 242 18.88 16.08 13.38
C GLN A 242 20.42 16.24 13.37
N PRO A 243 21.08 16.49 14.52
CA PRO A 243 22.52 16.47 14.56
C PRO A 243 23.01 15.05 14.24
N ARG A 244 23.77 14.90 13.15
CA ARG A 244 24.50 13.66 12.87
C ARG A 244 25.36 13.36 14.10
N THR A 245 24.98 12.37 14.89
CA THR A 245 25.86 11.77 15.89
C THR A 245 26.93 11.01 15.12
N GLY A 246 27.91 11.77 14.64
CA GLY A 246 29.09 11.23 14.00
C GLY A 246 29.78 10.31 14.98
N ARG A 247 29.80 9.02 14.66
CA ARG A 247 30.87 8.13 15.14
C ARG A 247 32.18 8.70 14.60
N SER A 248 32.86 9.50 15.41
CA SER A 248 34.28 9.74 15.25
C SER A 248 34.97 8.38 15.41
N GLY A 249 35.44 7.82 14.30
CA GLY A 249 36.40 6.73 14.34
C GLY A 249 37.69 7.25 14.99
N CYS A 250 37.84 7.00 16.28
CA CYS A 250 39.16 6.83 16.88
C CYS A 250 39.66 5.46 16.46
N CYS A 251 40.73 5.42 15.67
CA CYS A 251 41.90 4.59 15.93
C CYS A 251 43.03 5.05 15.00
N SER A 252 44.12 5.44 15.65
CA SER A 252 45.47 5.60 15.12
C SER A 252 46.06 4.28 14.65
#